data_AF-A0A106C3L3-F1
#
_entry.id   AF-A0A106C3L3-F1
#
_cell.length_a   1.000
_cell.length_b   1.000
_cell.length_c   1.000
_cell.angle_alpha   90.00
_cell.angle_beta   90.00
_cell.angle_gamma   90.00
#
_symmetry.space_group_name_H-M   'P 1'
#
loop_
_entity.id
_entity.type
_entity.pdbx_description
1 polymer ?
#
loop_
_entity_poly.entity_id
_entity_poly.type
_entity_poly.pdbx_seq_one_letter_code
_entity_poly.pdbx_strand_id
1 'polypeptide(L)'
;MKNLCLVIVLTIVGCGQQDASFINTTSSSKDTLQWQGVYHGVFPCLSCEGMDTTLELTLPNKYTIHTIRLGTDPNPYRGSGTFKWDQSGNIIILDRGHIYQVYSDHLYLLDVKFRRIKGPDAEQYRVDKIEGLGQQIKID
;
A
#
# COMPACT_ATOMS: atom_id res chain seq x y z
N MET A 1 -46.88 -39.97 49.40
CA MET A 1 -46.22 -40.37 48.13
C MET A 1 -46.42 -39.28 47.09
N LYS A 2 -45.47 -38.34 46.95
CA LYS A 2 -44.94 -37.88 45.66
C LYS A 2 -43.67 -37.05 45.92
N ASN A 3 -42.58 -37.50 45.34
CA ASN A 3 -41.21 -37.04 45.49
C ASN A 3 -41.04 -35.64 44.86
N LEU A 4 -40.23 -34.77 45.48
CA LEU A 4 -38.85 -34.43 45.08
C LEU A 4 -38.72 -33.83 43.67
N CYS A 5 -38.34 -32.54 43.61
CA CYS A 5 -37.44 -31.90 42.64
C CYS A 5 -37.11 -30.50 43.21
N LEU A 6 -35.98 -30.35 43.89
CA LEU A 6 -34.68 -29.86 43.37
C LEU A 6 -34.65 -28.35 43.09
N VAL A 7 -33.89 -27.64 43.92
CA VAL A 7 -33.51 -26.23 43.84
C VAL A 7 -32.60 -25.98 42.64
N ILE A 8 -32.84 -24.94 41.85
CA ILE A 8 -31.78 -24.29 41.04
C ILE A 8 -31.97 -22.77 41.09
N VAL A 9 -31.17 -22.12 41.93
CA VAL A 9 -30.90 -20.68 41.87
C VAL A 9 -29.94 -20.47 40.70
N LEU A 10 -30.36 -19.69 39.69
CA LEU A 10 -29.50 -19.24 38.59
C LEU A 10 -29.31 -17.73 38.72
N THR A 11 -28.37 -17.33 39.57
CA THR A 11 -27.71 -16.04 39.50
C THR A 11 -26.80 -16.05 38.27
N ILE A 12 -27.20 -15.37 37.20
CA ILE A 12 -26.28 -15.03 36.11
C ILE A 12 -26.01 -13.54 36.22
N VAL A 13 -24.81 -13.27 36.72
CA VAL A 13 -24.07 -12.01 36.71
C VAL A 13 -24.35 -11.25 35.41
N GLY A 14 -24.96 -10.06 35.53
CA GLY A 14 -25.03 -9.11 34.44
C GLY A 14 -23.60 -8.70 34.06
N CYS A 15 -23.21 -8.98 32.82
CA CYS A 15 -21.88 -8.67 32.30
C CYS A 15 -21.57 -7.18 32.47
N GLY A 16 -20.37 -6.91 32.97
CA GLY A 16 -19.79 -5.58 33.07
C GLY A 16 -19.49 -4.95 31.72
N GLN A 17 -19.46 -3.61 31.76
CA GLN A 17 -18.60 -2.69 31.02
C GLN A 17 -18.28 -3.08 29.58
N GLN A 18 -19.06 -2.51 28.66
CA GLN A 18 -18.57 -2.28 27.30
C GLN A 18 -17.61 -1.09 27.38
N ASP A 19 -16.35 -1.38 27.67
CA ASP A 19 -15.27 -0.43 27.49
C ASP A 19 -15.21 -0.05 26.01
N ALA A 20 -15.73 1.14 25.71
CA ALA A 20 -15.46 1.82 24.46
C ALA A 20 -13.95 2.07 24.41
N SER A 21 -13.22 1.17 23.76
CA SER A 21 -11.84 1.41 23.40
C SER A 21 -11.83 2.62 22.47
N PHE A 22 -11.26 3.73 22.92
CA PHE A 22 -10.88 4.83 22.05
C PHE A 22 -9.82 4.28 21.07
N ILE A 23 -10.28 3.71 19.96
CA ILE A 23 -9.47 3.45 18.76
C ILE A 23 -9.13 4.84 18.21
N ASN A 24 -8.05 5.42 18.73
CA ASN A 24 -7.46 6.63 18.15
C ASN A 24 -6.62 6.23 16.93
N THR A 25 -7.24 5.48 16.02
CA THR A 25 -6.57 4.92 14.85
C THR A 25 -6.90 5.81 13.67
N THR A 26 -6.15 6.89 13.50
CA THR A 26 -5.94 7.44 12.15
C THR A 26 -5.24 6.34 11.34
N SER A 27 -6.04 5.52 10.68
CA SER A 27 -5.57 4.40 9.88
C SER A 27 -4.94 4.92 8.59
N SER A 28 -3.66 4.62 8.35
CA SER A 28 -2.94 5.04 7.15
C SER A 28 -2.92 3.95 6.08
N SER A 29 -2.53 4.30 4.84
CA SER A 29 -2.30 3.31 3.78
C SER A 29 -1.28 2.25 4.20
N LYS A 30 -0.23 2.64 4.92
CA LYS A 30 0.80 1.74 5.46
C LYS A 30 0.20 0.65 6.38
N ASP A 31 -0.79 1.02 7.19
CA ASP A 31 -1.35 0.16 8.22
C ASP A 31 -2.51 -0.70 7.70
N THR A 32 -3.24 -0.22 6.68
CA THR A 32 -4.49 -0.82 6.23
C THR A 32 -4.40 -1.56 4.91
N LEU A 33 -3.44 -1.20 4.05
CA LEU A 33 -3.36 -1.75 2.70
C LEU A 33 -2.28 -2.83 2.61
N GLN A 34 -2.57 -3.87 1.83
CA GLN A 34 -1.56 -4.81 1.34
C GLN A 34 -0.78 -4.13 0.19
N TRP A 35 0.09 -3.18 0.54
CA TRP A 35 0.82 -2.33 -0.41
C TRP A 35 2.01 -3.05 -1.06
N GLN A 36 2.46 -4.19 -0.52
CA GLN A 36 3.49 -5.01 -1.14
C GLN A 36 2.97 -5.56 -2.46
N GLY A 37 3.73 -5.40 -3.52
CA GLY A 37 3.24 -5.72 -4.85
C GLY A 37 4.17 -5.32 -5.97
N VAL A 38 3.84 -5.82 -7.15
CA VAL A 38 4.37 -5.37 -8.43
C VAL A 38 3.37 -4.39 -9.03
N TYR A 39 3.87 -3.23 -9.41
CA TYR A 39 3.12 -2.14 -10.01
C TYR A 39 3.65 -1.84 -11.40
N HIS A 40 2.78 -1.50 -12.33
CA HIS A 40 3.14 -1.21 -13.72
C HIS A 40 2.37 -0.01 -14.26
N GLY A 41 3.02 0.81 -15.09
CA GLY A 41 2.41 1.92 -15.79
C GLY A 41 3.35 2.52 -16.83
N VAL A 42 2.82 3.34 -17.72
CA VAL A 42 3.60 4.02 -18.77
C VAL A 42 3.54 5.52 -18.51
N PHE A 43 4.64 6.11 -18.05
CA PHE A 43 4.68 7.54 -17.76
C PHE A 43 4.86 8.38 -19.04
N PRO A 44 4.27 9.59 -19.10
CA PRO A 44 4.50 10.52 -20.20
C PRO A 44 5.98 10.86 -20.36
N CYS A 45 6.43 10.97 -21.61
CA CYS A 45 7.81 11.25 -21.96
C CYS A 45 7.87 12.41 -22.94
N LEU A 46 8.65 13.45 -22.63
CA LEU A 46 8.73 14.65 -23.46
C LEU A 46 9.35 14.41 -24.84
N SER A 47 10.15 13.35 -24.99
CA SER A 47 10.94 13.08 -26.20
C SER A 47 10.88 11.62 -26.63
N CYS A 48 9.87 10.87 -26.18
CA CYS A 48 9.63 9.48 -26.54
C CYS A 48 8.16 9.12 -26.36
N GLU A 49 7.76 7.94 -26.80
CA GLU A 49 6.34 7.53 -26.75
C GLU A 49 5.87 7.23 -25.32
N GLY A 50 6.80 6.92 -24.42
CA GLY A 50 6.50 6.66 -23.01
C GLY A 50 7.67 6.02 -22.27
N MET A 51 7.57 6.04 -20.94
CA MET A 51 8.47 5.31 -20.05
C MET A 51 7.69 4.16 -19.41
N ASP A 52 7.81 2.96 -19.99
CA ASP A 52 7.20 1.73 -19.47
C ASP A 52 7.93 1.33 -18.19
N THR A 53 7.28 1.50 -17.04
CA THR A 53 7.85 1.35 -15.72
C THR A 53 7.18 0.21 -14.96
N THR A 54 7.99 -0.72 -14.46
CA THR A 54 7.60 -1.72 -13.46
C THR A 54 8.30 -1.44 -12.13
N LEU A 55 7.55 -1.34 -11.04
CA LEU A 55 8.03 -1.08 -9.68
C LEU A 55 7.58 -2.22 -8.75
N GLU A 56 8.51 -2.88 -8.10
CA GLU A 56 8.23 -3.88 -7.08
C GLU A 56 8.50 -3.30 -5.69
N LEU A 57 7.55 -3.41 -4.78
CA LEU A 57 7.66 -2.99 -3.38
C LEU A 57 7.58 -4.19 -2.44
N THR A 58 8.62 -4.39 -1.63
CA THR A 58 8.77 -5.54 -0.72
C THR A 58 9.10 -5.13 0.71
N LEU A 59 8.88 -6.06 1.66
CA LEU A 59 9.24 -5.88 3.07
C LEU A 59 10.77 -5.97 3.30
N PRO A 60 11.32 -5.27 4.31
CA PRO A 60 10.60 -4.33 5.18
C PRO A 60 10.28 -2.99 4.51
N ASN A 61 11.09 -2.52 3.54
CA ASN A 61 10.84 -1.36 2.67
C ASN A 61 11.90 -1.35 1.54
N LYS A 62 11.94 -2.40 0.73
CA LYS A 62 12.86 -2.53 -0.40
C LYS A 62 12.10 -2.37 -1.71
N TYR A 63 12.80 -1.93 -2.75
CA TYR A 63 12.21 -1.89 -4.09
C TYR A 63 13.18 -2.33 -5.17
N THR A 64 12.62 -2.82 -6.27
CA THR A 64 13.27 -2.86 -7.57
C THR A 64 12.45 -2.04 -8.55
N ILE A 65 13.10 -1.39 -9.51
CA ILE A 65 12.44 -0.63 -10.57
C ILE A 65 13.10 -0.95 -11.91
N HIS A 66 12.28 -1.20 -12.91
CA HIS A 66 12.69 -1.39 -14.29
C HIS A 66 11.95 -0.40 -15.16
N THR A 67 12.63 0.25 -16.10
CA THR A 67 12.00 1.20 -17.01
C THR A 67 12.56 1.07 -18.42
N ILE A 68 11.68 0.99 -19.41
CA ILE A 68 12.02 0.91 -20.83
C ILE A 68 11.48 2.16 -21.53
N ARG A 69 12.33 2.78 -22.35
CA ARG A 69 11.93 3.90 -23.21
C ARG A 69 11.25 3.37 -24.48
N LEU A 70 10.02 3.80 -24.74
CA LEU A 70 9.23 3.40 -25.91
C LEU A 70 9.46 4.34 -27.10
N GLY A 71 9.28 3.83 -28.32
CA GLY A 71 9.41 4.62 -29.57
C GLY A 71 10.85 5.00 -29.95
N THR A 72 11.85 4.45 -29.26
CA THR A 72 13.28 4.62 -29.58
C THR A 72 14.00 3.28 -29.42
N ASP A 73 15.31 3.25 -29.72
CA ASP A 73 16.14 2.11 -29.32
C ASP A 73 15.97 1.86 -27.81
N PRO A 74 15.57 0.64 -27.41
CA PRO A 74 15.25 0.37 -26.01
C PRO A 74 16.52 0.47 -25.17
N ASN A 75 16.54 1.45 -24.27
CA ASN A 75 17.58 1.61 -23.25
C ASN A 75 16.98 1.29 -21.89
N PRO A 76 17.10 0.04 -21.40
CA PRO A 76 16.49 -0.36 -20.15
C PRO A 76 17.25 0.22 -18.96
N TYR A 77 16.55 0.94 -18.09
CA TYR A 77 17.03 1.32 -16.78
C TYR A 77 16.61 0.29 -15.74
N ARG A 78 17.55 -0.17 -14.91
CA ARG A 78 17.29 -1.00 -13.73
C ARG A 78 17.85 -0.33 -12.50
N GLY A 79 17.03 -0.27 -11.45
CA GLY A 79 17.41 0.26 -10.15
C GLY A 79 16.87 -0.62 -9.02
N SER A 80 17.49 -0.52 -7.87
CA SER A 80 16.99 -1.09 -6.62
C SER A 80 17.48 -0.24 -5.45
N GLY A 81 16.80 -0.38 -4.32
CA GLY A 81 17.13 0.38 -3.13
C GLY A 81 16.13 0.17 -2.01
N THR A 82 16.03 1.20 -1.17
CA THR A 82 15.10 1.26 -0.05
C THR A 82 14.17 2.45 -0.16
N PHE A 83 13.06 2.39 0.57
CA PHE A 83 12.16 3.52 0.68
C PHE A 83 11.77 3.77 2.12
N LYS A 84 11.22 4.96 2.36
CA LYS A 84 10.64 5.35 3.65
C LYS A 84 9.22 5.84 3.46
N TRP A 85 8.43 5.71 4.51
CA TRP A 85 7.11 6.31 4.59
C TRP A 85 7.22 7.75 5.10
N ASP A 86 6.32 8.62 4.66
CA ASP A 86 6.12 9.92 5.28
C ASP A 86 5.47 9.79 6.67
N GLN A 87 5.32 10.92 7.36
CA GLN A 87 4.72 10.95 8.69
C GLN A 87 3.25 10.51 8.71
N SER A 88 2.51 10.72 7.61
CA SER A 88 1.11 10.31 7.51
C SER A 88 0.92 8.83 7.24
N GLY A 89 1.96 8.12 6.80
CA GLY A 89 1.87 6.71 6.40
C GLY A 89 1.14 6.50 5.06
N ASN A 90 0.99 7.54 4.25
CA ASN A 90 0.28 7.47 2.97
C ASN A 90 1.19 7.69 1.76
N ILE A 91 2.43 8.13 1.98
CA ILE A 91 3.39 8.43 0.92
C ILE A 91 4.65 7.60 1.12
N ILE A 92 5.14 7.00 0.03
CA ILE A 92 6.42 6.31 -0.07
C ILE A 92 7.43 7.22 -0.78
N ILE A 93 8.65 7.29 -0.24
CA ILE A 93 9.77 8.06 -0.78
C ILE A 93 10.91 7.08 -1.06
N LEU A 94 11.18 6.81 -2.33
CA LEU A 94 12.33 6.00 -2.73
C LEU A 94 13.61 6.77 -2.46
N ASP A 95 14.68 6.08 -2.07
CA ASP A 95 16.01 6.66 -1.83
C ASP A 95 16.59 7.42 -3.05
N ARG A 96 16.16 7.08 -4.26
CA ARG A 96 16.53 7.74 -5.52
C ARG A 96 15.57 8.85 -5.95
N GLY A 97 14.60 9.23 -5.12
CA GLY A 97 13.84 10.49 -5.25
C GLY A 97 12.42 10.38 -5.81
N HIS A 98 11.96 9.21 -6.26
CA HIS A 98 10.55 9.05 -6.63
C HIS A 98 9.66 9.10 -5.37
N ILE A 99 8.56 9.85 -5.45
CA ILE A 99 7.61 10.05 -4.35
C ILE A 99 6.26 9.53 -4.82
N TYR A 100 5.68 8.57 -4.10
CA TYR A 100 4.43 7.93 -4.48
C TYR A 100 3.37 8.07 -3.38
N GLN A 101 2.16 8.50 -3.73
CA GLN A 101 1.00 8.35 -2.85
C GLN A 101 0.38 6.98 -3.05
N VAL A 102 0.10 6.27 -1.95
CA VAL A 102 -0.32 4.87 -1.95
C VAL A 102 -1.84 4.75 -1.84
N TYR A 103 -2.44 4.01 -2.79
CA TYR A 103 -3.84 3.59 -2.79
C TYR A 103 -3.93 2.06 -2.82
N SER A 104 -5.14 1.50 -2.71
CA SER A 104 -5.37 0.05 -2.60
C SER A 104 -4.82 -0.76 -3.78
N ASP A 105 -4.92 -0.20 -4.98
CA ASP A 105 -4.71 -0.85 -6.26
C ASP A 105 -3.72 -0.09 -7.17
N HIS A 106 -3.21 1.06 -6.75
CA HIS A 106 -2.27 1.85 -7.55
C HIS A 106 -1.44 2.81 -6.70
N LEU A 107 -0.43 3.40 -7.33
CA LEU A 107 0.40 4.47 -6.79
C LEU A 107 0.36 5.67 -7.73
N TYR A 108 0.18 6.88 -7.20
CA TYR A 108 0.40 8.10 -7.98
C TYR A 108 1.80 8.63 -7.74
N LEU A 109 2.54 8.91 -8.83
CA LEU A 109 3.77 9.67 -8.74
C LEU A 109 3.44 11.14 -8.40
N LEU A 110 4.13 11.67 -7.39
CA LEU A 110 3.97 13.04 -6.92
C LEU A 110 5.08 13.94 -7.44
N ASP A 111 4.82 15.25 -7.43
CA ASP A 111 5.87 16.25 -7.63
C ASP A 111 6.85 16.29 -6.44
N VAL A 112 7.99 16.97 -6.62
CA VAL A 112 9.03 17.13 -5.58
C VAL A 112 8.55 17.89 -4.32
N LYS A 113 7.35 18.47 -4.37
CA LYS A 113 6.69 19.16 -3.26
C LYS A 113 5.59 18.28 -2.63
N PHE A 114 5.56 16.98 -2.92
CA PHE A 114 4.62 16.01 -2.38
C PHE A 114 3.16 16.27 -2.79
N ARG A 115 2.94 16.80 -4.00
CA ARG A 115 1.60 17.11 -4.51
C ARG A 115 1.28 16.28 -5.75
N ARG A 116 0.00 15.99 -5.95
CA ARG A 116 -0.49 15.39 -7.20
C ARG A 116 -0.08 16.27 -8.39
N ILE A 117 0.56 15.65 -9.38
CA ILE A 117 0.82 16.27 -10.68
C ILE A 117 -0.53 16.63 -11.31
N LYS A 118 -0.62 17.82 -11.91
CA LYS A 118 -1.85 18.36 -12.50
C LYS A 118 -1.67 18.56 -14.01
N GLY A 119 -2.78 18.60 -14.74
CA GLY A 119 -2.82 18.82 -16.18
C GLY A 119 -3.55 17.70 -16.91
N PRO A 120 -3.62 17.76 -18.25
CA PRO A 120 -4.31 16.77 -19.08
C PRO A 120 -3.79 15.33 -18.86
N ASP A 121 -2.48 15.18 -18.60
CA ASP A 121 -1.83 13.88 -18.45
C ASP A 121 -1.69 13.44 -16.98
N ALA A 122 -2.35 14.12 -16.03
CA ALA A 122 -2.21 13.86 -14.59
C ALA A 122 -2.46 12.39 -14.22
N GLU A 123 -3.41 11.75 -14.88
CA GLU A 123 -3.78 10.35 -14.63
C GLU A 123 -2.75 9.36 -15.18
N GLN A 124 -1.90 9.76 -16.12
CA GLN A 124 -0.82 8.93 -16.66
C GLN A 124 0.37 8.83 -15.69
N TYR A 125 0.46 9.72 -14.69
CA TYR A 125 1.47 9.67 -13.62
C TYR A 125 1.08 8.69 -12.51
N ARG A 126 0.70 7.47 -12.89
CA ARG A 126 0.34 6.40 -11.96
C ARG A 126 0.89 5.04 -12.41
N VAL A 127 1.08 4.14 -11.46
CA VAL A 127 1.35 2.72 -11.71
C VAL A 127 0.30 1.89 -11.00
N ASP A 128 -0.29 0.93 -11.71
CA ASP A 128 -1.36 0.06 -11.21
C ASP A 128 -0.76 -1.23 -10.68
N LYS A 129 -1.32 -1.76 -9.59
CA LYS A 129 -0.91 -3.04 -9.00
C LYS A 129 -1.33 -4.17 -9.92
N ILE A 130 -0.36 -4.91 -10.43
CA ILE A 130 -0.58 -6.07 -11.30
C ILE A 130 -0.42 -7.39 -10.53
N GLU A 131 0.31 -7.39 -9.41
CA GLU A 131 0.50 -8.55 -8.55
C GLU A 131 0.64 -8.10 -7.10
N GLY A 132 -0.08 -8.74 -6.18
CA GLY A 132 0.07 -8.52 -4.75
C GLY A 132 1.10 -9.50 -4.16
N LEU A 133 2.11 -8.98 -3.48
CA LEU A 133 3.11 -9.81 -2.80
C LEU A 133 2.66 -10.00 -1.35
N GLY A 134 1.73 -10.95 -1.14
CA GLY A 134 1.25 -11.28 0.20
C GLY A 134 2.41 -11.65 1.14
N GLN A 135 2.24 -11.44 2.46
CA GLN A 135 3.18 -12.00 3.43
C GLN A 135 3.18 -13.52 3.29
N GLN A 136 4.34 -14.13 3.02
CA GLN A 136 4.53 -15.55 3.23
C GLN A 136 4.23 -15.85 4.70
N ILE A 137 3.04 -16.36 4.98
CA ILE A 137 2.72 -16.95 6.27
C ILE A 137 3.63 -18.16 6.40
N LYS A 138 4.70 -18.01 7.18
CA LYS A 138 5.54 -19.12 7.60
C LYS A 138 4.71 -19.94 8.59
N ILE A 139 4.08 -21.00 8.11
CA ILE A 139 3.43 -21.99 8.97
C ILE A 139 4.58 -22.85 9.50
N ASP A 140 5.06 -22.50 10.68
CA ASP A 140 5.94 -23.33 11.50
C ASP A 140 5.10 -24.38 12.25
#